data_AF-A0A535QW46-F1
#
_entry.id   AF-A0A535QW46-F1
#
_cell.length_a   1.000
_cell.length_b   1.000
_cell.length_c   1.000
_cell.angle_alpha   90.00
_cell.angle_beta   90.00
_cell.angle_gamma   90.00
#
_symmetry.space_group_name_H-M   'P 1'
#
loop_
_entity.id
_entity.type
_entity.pdbx_description
1 polymer ?
#
loop_
_entity_poly.entity_id
_entity_poly.type
_entity_poly.pdbx_seq_one_letter_code
_entity_poly.pdbx_strand_id
1 'polypeptide(L)'
;MIGYDTLNEPLSGFIGCKHANTYNGLLKSGACPTVFQSMLLGEGFPQEVEIWEQRVSGAKLTGRRVVNPKGVRVWREGIDDVWRQHGVWDVAPDGTPRLLRPDYFSVVNGQQVDFSQDYYRPFANRFAREMRSVDPDALIFLETEFGHDPPRWGPEDAPRIVYAPHWYDAFVLFLKQHSRFLGFDPWANSLVIGARRISKSFARQLTRFKQQSSQFLGAAPVFVGEIGIPFDLQHKKAYRTGNFDQQIKAMDRSLRALEDTLLSGTLWNYTADNTNLHGDQWNGEDLSIFSRDAQTRPQDIHSGGRALQAVVRAYARAVAGEPLRMAFDARRRVFQFEFRHDAKITAPTELFLPNYQYPRGYSVQVSDGTYEIDRERQMLVYHHTTLYDMHTIRVTPPA
;
A
#
# COMPACT_ATOMS: atom_id res chain seq x y z
N MET A 1 -5.40 -20.79 -2.92
CA MET A 1 -4.58 -19.77 -2.25
C MET A 1 -3.26 -19.73 -3.03
N ILE A 2 -2.75 -18.56 -3.43
CA ILE A 2 -1.52 -18.46 -4.26
C ILE A 2 -0.24 -18.26 -3.42
N GLY A 3 -0.41 -17.87 -2.16
CA GLY A 3 0.67 -17.54 -1.26
C GLY A 3 0.18 -16.82 -0.01
N TYR A 4 1.13 -16.38 0.79
CA TYR A 4 0.89 -15.79 2.11
C TYR A 4 1.75 -14.54 2.29
N ASP A 5 1.16 -13.51 2.86
CA ASP A 5 1.91 -12.36 3.37
C ASP A 5 2.51 -12.67 4.74
N THR A 6 3.74 -12.19 4.96
CA THR A 6 4.47 -12.40 6.21
C THR A 6 3.88 -11.55 7.33
N LEU A 7 3.72 -10.25 7.09
CA LEU A 7 3.27 -9.27 8.04
C LEU A 7 2.89 -7.97 7.32
N ASN A 8 1.67 -7.49 7.56
CA ASN A 8 1.21 -6.18 7.08
C ASN A 8 2.01 -5.05 7.71
N GLU A 9 2.67 -4.24 6.89
CA GLU A 9 3.51 -3.11 7.27
C GLU A 9 4.46 -3.47 8.44
N PRO A 10 5.55 -4.22 8.19
CA PRO A 10 6.46 -4.65 9.24
C PRO A 10 7.20 -3.44 9.84
N LEU A 11 6.61 -2.84 10.88
CA LEU A 11 7.15 -1.68 11.60
C LEU A 11 8.28 -2.11 12.53
N SER A 12 9.37 -1.36 12.51
CA SER A 12 10.55 -1.61 13.36
C SER A 12 10.30 -1.37 14.86
N GLY A 13 9.22 -0.67 15.22
CA GLY A 13 8.91 -0.30 16.59
C GLY A 13 10.01 0.60 17.16
N PHE A 14 10.76 0.13 18.16
CA PHE A 14 11.93 0.84 18.67
C PHE A 14 13.26 0.32 18.10
N ILE A 15 13.29 -0.82 17.39
CA ILE A 15 14.52 -1.42 16.85
C ILE A 15 15.16 -0.43 15.87
N GLY A 16 16.45 -0.15 16.06
CA GLY A 16 17.19 0.86 15.29
C GLY A 16 17.03 2.30 15.81
N CYS A 17 16.23 2.54 16.86
CA CYS A 17 16.12 3.86 17.48
C CYS A 17 17.46 4.30 18.08
N LYS A 18 18.09 5.29 17.44
CA LYS A 18 19.44 5.78 17.78
C LYS A 18 19.54 6.38 19.18
N HIS A 19 18.46 6.98 19.67
CA HIS A 19 18.44 7.61 20.98
C HIS A 19 17.03 7.60 21.58
N ALA A 20 16.83 6.90 22.69
CA ALA A 20 15.51 6.74 23.31
C ALA A 20 14.88 8.07 23.76
N ASN A 21 15.64 9.14 23.96
CA ASN A 21 15.07 10.47 24.20
C ASN A 21 14.66 11.24 22.93
N THR A 22 14.34 10.55 21.82
CA THR A 22 13.77 11.17 20.61
C THR A 22 12.44 10.54 20.23
N TYR A 23 11.65 11.26 19.42
CA TYR A 23 10.48 10.69 18.75
C TYR A 23 10.92 9.67 17.69
N ASN A 24 10.27 8.50 17.61
CA ASN A 24 10.67 7.40 16.72
C ASN A 24 9.52 6.95 15.78
N GLY A 25 8.69 7.88 15.32
CA GLY A 25 7.64 7.61 14.34
C GLY A 25 7.89 8.32 13.02
N LEU A 26 7.28 7.82 11.95
CA LEU A 26 7.34 8.42 10.61
C LEU A 26 6.62 9.78 10.55
N LEU A 27 5.46 9.90 11.21
CA LEU A 27 4.57 11.07 11.13
C LEU A 27 4.25 11.62 12.50
N LYS A 28 4.48 12.92 12.72
CA LYS A 28 4.07 13.61 13.94
C LYS A 28 2.66 14.16 13.84
N SER A 29 1.74 13.71 14.69
CA SER A 29 0.38 14.22 14.79
C SER A 29 -0.16 14.04 16.20
N GLY A 30 -0.78 15.08 16.77
CA GLY A 30 -1.22 15.09 18.15
C GLY A 30 -0.04 15.00 19.14
N ALA A 31 -0.24 14.28 20.24
CA ALA A 31 0.78 14.06 21.26
C ALA A 31 1.88 13.13 20.75
N CYS A 32 3.12 13.63 20.70
CA CYS A 32 4.27 12.92 20.18
C CYS A 32 5.36 12.78 21.26
N PRO A 33 5.21 11.87 22.24
CA PRO A 33 6.24 11.61 23.24
C PRO A 33 7.53 11.06 22.59
N THR A 34 8.68 11.33 23.20
CA THR A 34 9.89 10.55 22.92
C THR A 34 9.71 9.09 23.35
N VAL A 35 10.57 8.19 22.85
CA VAL A 35 10.54 6.77 23.27
C VAL A 35 10.65 6.66 24.80
N PHE A 36 11.54 7.44 25.44
CA PHE A 36 11.69 7.48 26.88
C PHE A 36 10.46 8.06 27.58
N GLN A 37 9.90 9.17 27.09
CA GLN A 37 8.65 9.70 27.63
C GLN A 37 7.51 8.68 27.57
N SER A 38 7.44 7.85 26.52
CA SER A 38 6.42 6.81 26.41
C SER A 38 6.54 5.74 27.51
N MET A 39 7.76 5.37 27.90
CA MET A 39 8.02 4.45 29.02
C MET A 39 7.60 5.07 30.35
N LEU A 40 8.01 6.32 30.58
CA LEU A 40 7.65 7.06 31.79
C LEU A 40 6.13 7.21 31.94
N LEU A 41 5.44 7.52 30.84
CA LEU A 41 3.98 7.58 30.82
C LEU A 41 3.33 6.24 31.19
N GLY A 42 3.90 5.12 30.73
CA GLY A 42 3.45 3.77 31.09
C GLY A 42 3.61 3.45 32.57
N GLU A 43 4.66 3.98 33.20
CA GLU A 43 4.92 3.87 34.65
C GLU A 43 4.20 4.91 35.51
N GLY A 44 3.31 5.71 34.93
CA GLY A 44 2.54 6.69 35.69
C GLY A 44 3.32 7.96 36.02
N PHE A 45 4.47 8.22 35.41
CA PHE A 45 5.13 9.51 35.51
C PHE A 45 4.50 10.50 34.50
N PRO A 46 3.84 11.58 34.93
CA PRO A 46 3.28 12.57 34.02
C PRO A 46 4.39 13.20 33.16
N GLN A 47 4.14 13.34 31.86
CA GLN A 47 5.11 13.94 30.93
C GLN A 47 4.52 15.13 30.20
N GLU A 48 5.27 16.23 30.10
CA GLU A 48 4.98 17.29 29.13
C GLU A 48 5.50 16.87 27.76
N VAL A 49 4.59 16.60 26.82
CA VAL A 49 4.92 16.13 25.47
C VAL A 49 4.58 17.18 24.43
N GLU A 50 5.29 17.15 23.31
CA GLU A 50 5.01 18.02 22.17
C GLU A 50 3.69 17.63 21.49
N ILE A 51 2.97 18.65 21.00
CA ILE A 51 1.75 18.52 20.21
C ILE A 51 2.01 19.01 18.79
N TRP A 52 1.74 18.17 17.81
CA TRP A 52 2.01 18.41 16.40
C TRP A 52 0.73 18.38 15.56
N GLU A 53 0.69 19.18 14.50
CA GLU A 53 -0.36 19.14 13.46
C GLU A 53 0.25 18.84 12.10
N GLN A 54 -0.40 17.96 11.34
CA GLN A 54 -0.06 17.74 9.94
C GLN A 54 -0.66 18.85 9.07
N ARG A 55 0.21 19.57 8.33
CA ARG A 55 -0.19 20.60 7.38
C ARG A 55 0.34 20.24 6.00
N VAL A 56 -0.15 20.91 4.96
CA VAL A 56 0.34 20.72 3.58
C VAL A 56 1.85 21.02 3.47
N SER A 57 2.39 21.91 4.31
CA SER A 57 3.82 22.21 4.39
C SER A 57 4.64 21.23 5.24
N GLY A 58 4.02 20.15 5.74
CA GLY A 58 4.62 19.20 6.68
C GLY A 58 4.14 19.37 8.13
N ALA A 59 4.69 18.53 9.01
CA ALA A 59 4.36 18.54 10.43
C ALA A 59 4.81 19.84 11.10
N LYS A 60 3.92 20.46 11.89
CA LYS A 60 4.18 21.69 12.62
C LYS A 60 3.95 21.49 14.12
N LEU A 61 4.92 21.87 14.94
CA LEU A 61 4.76 21.96 16.39
C LEU A 61 3.75 23.08 16.72
N THR A 62 2.71 22.74 17.46
CA THR A 62 1.64 23.68 17.83
C THR A 62 1.52 23.93 19.32
N GLY A 63 2.16 23.11 20.16
CA GLY A 63 2.24 23.36 21.59
C GLY A 63 2.84 22.20 22.36
N ARG A 64 2.59 22.22 23.67
CA ARG A 64 2.94 21.14 24.59
C ARG A 64 1.75 20.83 25.49
N ARG A 65 1.68 19.60 25.98
CA ARG A 65 0.60 19.15 26.87
C ARG A 65 1.13 18.14 27.89
N VAL A 66 0.71 18.29 29.15
CA VAL A 66 0.92 17.27 30.17
C VAL A 66 0.01 16.07 29.89
N VAL A 67 0.60 14.89 29.74
CA VAL A 67 -0.07 13.61 29.54
C VAL A 67 0.06 12.77 30.81
N ASN A 68 -0.98 11.99 31.10
CA ASN A 68 -1.12 11.16 32.30
C ASN A 68 -0.98 11.92 33.64
N PRO A 69 -1.69 13.05 33.86
CA PRO A 69 -1.56 13.85 35.09
C PRO A 69 -2.02 13.11 36.36
N LYS A 70 -2.78 12.01 36.22
CA LYS A 70 -3.27 11.19 37.34
C LYS A 70 -2.29 10.06 37.71
N GLY A 71 -1.17 9.93 36.99
CA GLY A 71 -0.17 8.91 37.22
C GLY A 71 -0.68 7.47 37.13
N VAL A 72 -1.59 7.22 36.19
CA VAL A 72 -2.15 5.88 35.99
C VAL A 72 -1.10 5.01 35.31
N ARG A 73 -0.75 3.88 35.93
CA ARG A 73 0.17 2.91 35.34
C ARG A 73 -0.56 2.03 34.33
N VAL A 74 0.10 1.70 33.23
CA VAL A 74 -0.36 0.65 32.29
C VAL A 74 -0.02 -0.75 32.82
N TRP A 75 1.01 -0.84 33.65
CA TRP A 75 1.49 -2.07 34.25
C TRP A 75 0.64 -2.46 35.47
N ARG A 76 0.47 -3.77 35.68
CA ARG A 76 -0.20 -4.30 36.87
C ARG A 76 0.63 -4.00 38.13
N GLU A 77 -0.04 -4.02 39.26
CA GLU A 77 0.63 -3.92 40.56
C GLU A 77 1.71 -5.00 40.70
N GLY A 78 2.89 -4.61 41.18
CA GLY A 78 4.05 -5.49 41.33
C GLY A 78 4.80 -5.83 40.03
N ILE A 79 4.36 -5.33 38.87
CA ILE A 79 5.05 -5.51 37.59
C ILE A 79 5.71 -4.19 37.18
N ASP A 80 7.01 -4.22 36.96
CA ASP A 80 7.79 -3.10 36.43
C ASP A 80 7.74 -3.04 34.90
N ASP A 81 7.94 -1.85 34.35
CA ASP A 81 8.22 -1.62 32.94
C ASP A 81 9.33 -2.51 32.41
N VAL A 82 9.05 -3.17 31.28
CA VAL A 82 9.99 -4.11 30.64
C VAL A 82 11.33 -3.45 30.31
N TRP A 83 11.36 -2.18 29.93
CA TRP A 83 12.59 -1.46 29.61
C TRP A 83 13.35 -1.03 30.86
N ARG A 84 12.65 -0.79 31.98
CA ARG A 84 13.29 -0.62 33.29
C ARG A 84 13.96 -1.91 33.74
N GLN A 85 13.29 -3.07 33.59
CA GLN A 85 13.87 -4.39 33.88
C GLN A 85 15.12 -4.68 33.03
N HIS A 86 15.16 -4.17 31.80
CA HIS A 86 16.32 -4.27 30.90
C HIS A 86 17.41 -3.20 31.16
N GLY A 87 17.25 -2.36 32.19
CA GLY A 87 18.19 -1.31 32.56
C GLY A 87 18.29 -0.17 31.55
N VAL A 88 17.26 0.04 30.73
CA VAL A 88 17.20 1.17 29.78
C VAL A 88 17.11 2.49 30.54
N TRP A 89 16.32 2.50 31.59
CA TRP A 89 16.09 3.65 32.46
C TRP A 89 15.81 3.16 33.88
N ASP A 90 15.93 4.04 34.87
CA ASP A 90 15.54 3.77 36.26
C ASP A 90 15.17 5.07 36.99
N VAL A 91 14.76 4.97 38.25
CA VAL A 91 14.41 6.09 39.13
C VAL A 91 15.56 6.35 40.10
N ALA A 92 16.08 7.57 40.09
CA ALA A 92 17.12 7.99 41.03
C ALA A 92 16.58 8.05 42.47
N PRO A 93 17.46 8.09 43.51
CA PRO A 93 17.03 8.16 44.91
C PRO A 93 16.13 9.35 45.26
N ASP A 94 16.19 10.43 44.47
CA ASP A 94 15.34 11.62 44.60
C ASP A 94 13.95 11.46 43.94
N GLY A 95 13.64 10.28 43.40
CA GLY A 95 12.39 9.99 42.69
C GLY A 95 12.40 10.41 41.22
N THR A 96 13.49 10.96 40.70
CA THR A 96 13.57 11.45 39.32
C THR A 96 13.91 10.30 38.35
N PRO A 97 13.09 10.05 37.31
CA PRO A 97 13.44 9.09 36.27
C PRO A 97 14.67 9.52 35.45
N ARG A 98 15.57 8.58 35.15
CA ARG A 98 16.79 8.80 34.38
C ARG A 98 16.94 7.74 33.29
N LEU A 99 17.20 8.20 32.07
CA LEU A 99 17.59 7.34 30.96
C LEU A 99 19.06 6.92 31.15
N LEU A 100 19.30 5.60 31.20
CA LEU A 100 20.62 5.01 31.49
C LEU A 100 21.32 4.53 30.21
N ARG A 101 20.57 3.97 29.27
CA ARG A 101 21.08 3.43 28.00
C ARG A 101 20.34 4.05 26.81
N PRO A 102 20.74 5.24 26.37
CA PRO A 102 20.02 5.95 25.31
C PRO A 102 20.03 5.22 23.97
N ASP A 103 21.08 4.47 23.65
CA ASP A 103 21.29 3.77 22.38
C ASP A 103 20.81 2.31 22.39
N TYR A 104 20.13 1.88 23.47
CA TYR A 104 19.72 0.49 23.74
C TYR A 104 19.15 -0.25 22.53
N PHE A 105 18.31 0.43 21.73
CA PHE A 105 17.62 -0.19 20.61
C PHE A 105 18.37 -0.14 19.29
N SER A 106 19.44 0.65 19.20
CA SER A 106 20.28 0.75 18.01
C SER A 106 21.53 -0.13 18.09
N VAL A 107 21.94 -0.54 19.30
CA VAL A 107 23.15 -1.35 19.52
C VAL A 107 22.84 -2.59 20.37
N VAL A 108 23.04 -3.77 19.78
CA VAL A 108 22.90 -5.07 20.47
C VAL A 108 24.22 -5.81 20.38
N ASN A 109 24.74 -6.27 21.53
CA ASN A 109 26.04 -6.95 21.63
C ASN A 109 27.21 -6.19 20.99
N GLY A 110 27.18 -4.85 21.07
CA GLY A 110 28.21 -3.98 20.49
C GLY A 110 28.11 -3.78 18.96
N GLN A 111 27.07 -4.29 18.31
CA GLN A 111 26.82 -4.12 16.88
C GLN A 111 25.61 -3.23 16.63
N GLN A 112 25.69 -2.38 15.62
CA GLN A 112 24.53 -1.64 15.13
C GLN A 112 23.53 -2.62 14.53
N VAL A 113 22.25 -2.44 14.81
CA VAL A 113 21.20 -3.32 14.29
C VAL A 113 20.42 -2.67 13.15
N ASP A 114 20.05 -3.49 12.19
CA ASP A 114 19.13 -3.17 11.11
C ASP A 114 17.88 -4.07 11.23
N PHE A 115 16.70 -3.45 11.41
CA PHE A 115 15.46 -4.21 11.61
C PHE A 115 15.17 -5.17 10.45
N SER A 116 15.25 -4.67 9.21
CA SER A 116 14.95 -5.43 8.00
C SER A 116 15.88 -6.64 7.89
N GLN A 117 17.17 -6.42 8.07
CA GLN A 117 18.21 -7.42 7.85
C GLN A 117 18.38 -8.40 9.01
N ASP A 118 18.39 -7.92 10.26
CA ASP A 118 18.77 -8.71 11.42
C ASP A 118 17.58 -9.40 12.10
N TYR A 119 16.37 -8.89 11.90
CA TYR A 119 15.16 -9.41 12.56
C TYR A 119 14.10 -9.88 11.57
N TYR A 120 13.72 -9.04 10.60
CA TYR A 120 12.66 -9.37 9.67
C TYR A 120 13.06 -10.47 8.68
N ARG A 121 14.26 -10.41 8.07
CA ARG A 121 14.74 -11.45 7.14
C ARG A 121 14.78 -12.85 7.78
N PRO A 122 15.36 -13.07 8.97
CA PRO A 122 15.32 -14.38 9.63
C PRO A 122 13.89 -14.85 9.93
N PHE A 123 13.02 -13.93 10.36
CA PHE A 123 11.60 -14.22 10.56
C PHE A 123 10.94 -14.68 9.26
N ALA A 124 11.09 -13.93 8.17
CA ALA A 124 10.48 -14.22 6.87
C ALA A 124 10.98 -15.56 6.28
N ASN A 125 12.27 -15.87 6.44
CA ASN A 125 12.82 -17.16 6.04
C ASN A 125 12.23 -18.33 6.83
N ARG A 126 12.10 -18.17 8.15
CA ARG A 126 11.44 -19.16 9.00
C ARG A 126 9.97 -19.30 8.60
N PHE A 127 9.25 -18.19 8.44
CA PHE A 127 7.86 -18.17 8.02
C PHE A 127 7.67 -18.94 6.70
N ALA A 128 8.49 -18.65 5.69
CA ALA A 128 8.47 -19.33 4.41
C ALA A 128 8.65 -20.85 4.56
N ARG A 129 9.60 -21.29 5.40
CA ARG A 129 9.83 -22.72 5.67
C ARG A 129 8.61 -23.37 6.34
N GLU A 130 8.06 -22.75 7.37
CA GLU A 130 6.91 -23.31 8.10
C GLU A 130 5.68 -23.38 7.18
N MET A 131 5.38 -22.32 6.42
CA MET A 131 4.26 -22.32 5.46
C MET A 131 4.44 -23.41 4.40
N ARG A 132 5.64 -23.57 3.86
CA ARG A 132 5.92 -24.58 2.82
C ARG A 132 6.01 -26.00 3.32
N SER A 133 6.06 -26.21 4.64
CA SER A 133 5.85 -27.56 5.20
C SER A 133 4.42 -28.06 5.00
N VAL A 134 3.47 -27.15 4.74
CA VAL A 134 2.04 -27.44 4.52
C VAL A 134 1.61 -27.13 3.08
N ASP A 135 2.09 -26.02 2.50
CA ASP A 135 1.83 -25.60 1.11
C ASP A 135 3.16 -25.38 0.35
N PRO A 136 3.76 -26.45 -0.22
CA PRO A 136 5.11 -26.42 -0.81
C PRO A 136 5.32 -25.41 -1.94
N ASP A 137 4.24 -25.02 -2.63
CA ASP A 137 4.28 -24.13 -3.79
C ASP A 137 3.91 -22.68 -3.46
N ALA A 138 3.57 -22.39 -2.20
CA ALA A 138 3.19 -21.06 -1.75
C ALA A 138 4.23 -19.99 -2.10
N LEU A 139 3.77 -18.92 -2.76
CA LEU A 139 4.49 -17.66 -2.83
C LEU A 139 4.54 -17.01 -1.45
N ILE A 140 5.67 -16.40 -1.12
CA ILE A 140 5.83 -15.67 0.14
C ILE A 140 5.99 -14.19 -0.19
N PHE A 141 5.00 -13.40 0.22
CA PHE A 141 4.98 -11.97 -0.02
C PHE A 141 5.80 -11.30 1.09
N LEU A 142 6.74 -10.44 0.69
CA LEU A 142 7.60 -9.69 1.57
C LEU A 142 7.26 -8.22 1.50
N GLU A 143 6.79 -7.67 2.61
CA GLU A 143 6.58 -6.23 2.77
C GLU A 143 7.80 -5.53 3.38
N THR A 144 7.80 -4.20 3.35
CA THR A 144 8.74 -3.34 4.08
C THR A 144 8.02 -2.09 4.57
N GLU A 145 8.47 -1.55 5.72
CA GLU A 145 8.00 -0.24 6.20
C GLU A 145 8.28 0.85 5.16
N PHE A 146 7.32 1.78 5.01
CA PHE A 146 7.48 2.90 4.09
C PHE A 146 8.72 3.73 4.43
N GLY A 147 9.54 4.02 3.42
CA GLY A 147 10.77 4.81 3.58
C GLY A 147 12.01 3.99 3.96
N HIS A 148 11.86 2.68 4.18
CA HIS A 148 12.97 1.75 4.41
C HIS A 148 13.24 0.89 3.17
N ASP A 149 14.50 0.46 3.03
CA ASP A 149 14.85 -0.54 2.03
C ASP A 149 14.51 -1.94 2.56
N PRO A 150 14.07 -2.87 1.68
CA PRO A 150 13.87 -4.26 2.06
C PRO A 150 15.20 -4.93 2.42
N PRO A 151 15.19 -6.08 3.12
CA PRO A 151 16.42 -6.80 3.44
C PRO A 151 17.16 -7.24 2.18
N ARG A 152 18.47 -7.48 2.31
CA ARG A 152 19.25 -8.15 1.27
C ARG A 152 18.94 -9.64 1.29
N TRP A 153 18.44 -10.14 0.17
CA TRP A 153 18.04 -11.53 -0.05
C TRP A 153 19.10 -12.24 -0.91
N GLY A 154 19.65 -13.32 -0.39
CA GLY A 154 20.68 -14.14 -1.00
C GLY A 154 20.19 -15.51 -1.47
N PRO A 155 21.03 -16.30 -2.16
CA PRO A 155 20.70 -17.66 -2.61
C PRO A 155 20.37 -18.63 -1.47
N GLU A 156 20.84 -18.35 -0.24
CA GLU A 156 20.57 -19.14 0.96
C GLU A 156 19.20 -18.85 1.57
N ASP A 157 18.55 -17.76 1.15
CA ASP A 157 17.23 -17.40 1.62
C ASP A 157 16.12 -18.12 0.83
N ALA A 158 14.90 -18.05 1.36
CA ALA A 158 13.75 -18.72 0.79
C ALA A 158 13.52 -18.27 -0.67
N PRO A 159 13.41 -19.19 -1.63
CA PRO A 159 13.09 -18.86 -3.02
C PRO A 159 11.60 -18.51 -3.15
N ARG A 160 11.12 -18.21 -4.38
CA ARG A 160 9.68 -17.97 -4.67
C ARG A 160 9.06 -16.89 -3.77
N ILE A 161 9.80 -15.80 -3.57
CA ILE A 161 9.30 -14.61 -2.89
C ILE A 161 8.68 -13.63 -3.90
N VAL A 162 7.80 -12.77 -3.41
CA VAL A 162 7.22 -11.63 -4.13
C VAL A 162 7.43 -10.39 -3.28
N TYR A 163 7.94 -9.30 -3.86
CA TYR A 163 8.04 -8.04 -3.14
C TYR A 163 6.68 -7.32 -3.16
N ALA A 164 6.15 -7.04 -1.97
CA ALA A 164 4.74 -6.66 -1.76
C ALA A 164 4.52 -5.23 -1.22
N PRO A 165 5.24 -4.17 -1.66
CA PRO A 165 5.17 -2.86 -1.00
C PRO A 165 3.80 -2.18 -1.16
N HIS A 166 3.49 -1.28 -0.22
CA HIS A 166 2.28 -0.46 -0.26
C HIS A 166 2.53 0.85 -0.99
N TRP A 167 1.53 1.31 -1.76
CA TRP A 167 1.59 2.58 -2.45
C TRP A 167 0.27 3.33 -2.42
N TYR A 168 0.34 4.56 -1.94
CA TYR A 168 -0.79 5.49 -1.94
C TYR A 168 -0.38 6.83 -2.51
N ASP A 169 -1.35 7.50 -3.15
CA ASP A 169 -1.26 8.93 -3.43
C ASP A 169 -1.25 9.70 -2.10
N ALA A 170 -0.05 10.00 -1.59
CA ALA A 170 0.15 10.62 -0.27
C ALA A 170 -0.66 11.91 -0.08
N PHE A 171 -0.85 12.70 -1.15
CA PHE A 171 -1.65 13.92 -1.09
C PHE A 171 -3.11 13.59 -0.79
N VAL A 172 -3.67 12.59 -1.48
CA VAL A 172 -5.06 12.16 -1.28
C VAL A 172 -5.24 11.45 0.06
N LEU A 173 -4.31 10.55 0.41
CA LEU A 173 -4.38 9.76 1.65
C LEU A 173 -4.36 10.66 2.89
N PHE A 174 -3.37 11.55 3.01
CA PHE A 174 -3.18 12.34 4.23
C PHE A 174 -4.08 13.56 4.31
N LEU A 175 -4.30 14.27 3.20
CA LEU A 175 -5.13 15.48 3.22
C LEU A 175 -6.62 15.18 3.04
N LYS A 176 -6.98 13.95 2.63
CA LYS A 176 -8.35 13.58 2.24
C LYS A 176 -8.94 14.57 1.22
N GLN A 177 -8.08 15.04 0.32
CA GLN A 177 -8.41 15.99 -0.74
C GLN A 177 -7.88 15.50 -2.08
N HIS A 178 -8.69 15.66 -3.13
CA HIS A 178 -8.26 15.41 -4.50
C HIS A 178 -8.08 16.73 -5.25
N SER A 179 -6.93 16.89 -5.91
CA SER A 179 -6.63 17.97 -6.84
C SER A 179 -6.09 17.41 -8.14
N ARG A 180 -6.61 17.90 -9.27
CA ARG A 180 -6.09 17.54 -10.60
C ARG A 180 -4.66 18.04 -10.82
N PHE A 181 -4.27 19.13 -10.17
CA PHE A 181 -3.04 19.85 -10.46
C PHE A 181 -2.03 19.85 -9.31
N LEU A 182 -2.40 19.37 -8.12
CA LEU A 182 -1.51 19.27 -6.98
C LEU A 182 -1.40 17.81 -6.54
N GLY A 183 -0.17 17.38 -6.31
CA GLY A 183 0.18 16.11 -5.68
C GLY A 183 1.42 16.30 -4.82
N PHE A 184 1.85 15.24 -4.15
CA PHE A 184 3.02 15.25 -3.29
C PHE A 184 3.86 14.01 -3.58
N ASP A 185 5.18 14.20 -3.69
CA ASP A 185 6.15 13.12 -3.82
C ASP A 185 6.82 12.92 -2.47
N PRO A 186 6.47 11.86 -1.72
CA PRO A 186 7.00 11.67 -0.36
C PRO A 186 8.47 11.28 -0.34
N TRP A 187 8.99 10.69 -1.43
CA TRP A 187 10.40 10.33 -1.55
C TRP A 187 11.27 11.55 -1.81
N ALA A 188 10.78 12.49 -2.63
CA ALA A 188 11.44 13.76 -2.89
C ALA A 188 11.07 14.86 -1.89
N ASN A 189 10.17 14.57 -0.94
CA ASN A 189 9.58 15.52 0.02
C ASN A 189 9.16 16.85 -0.64
N SER A 190 8.42 16.79 -1.75
CA SER A 190 8.10 17.99 -2.55
C SER A 190 6.72 17.97 -3.18
N LEU A 191 6.14 19.16 -3.36
CA LEU A 191 4.89 19.35 -4.10
C LEU A 191 5.10 19.14 -5.60
N VAL A 192 4.19 18.41 -6.22
CA VAL A 192 4.18 18.15 -7.67
C VAL A 192 3.03 18.90 -8.31
N ILE A 193 3.37 19.88 -9.17
CA ILE A 193 2.38 20.75 -9.82
C ILE A 193 2.16 20.31 -11.28
N GLY A 194 0.91 20.03 -11.62
CA GLY A 194 0.42 19.71 -12.96
C GLY A 194 0.18 18.22 -13.19
N ALA A 195 -0.97 17.89 -13.80
CA ALA A 195 -1.43 16.51 -13.97
C ALA A 195 -0.40 15.56 -14.63
N ARG A 196 0.31 16.03 -15.66
CA ARG A 196 1.36 15.24 -16.33
C ARG A 196 2.57 14.99 -15.43
N ARG A 197 2.96 15.97 -14.60
CA ARG A 197 4.08 15.81 -13.66
C ARG A 197 3.70 14.88 -12.51
N ILE A 198 2.45 14.94 -12.05
CA ILE A 198 1.90 14.01 -11.05
C ILE A 198 1.97 12.57 -11.57
N SER A 199 1.45 12.33 -12.78
CA SER A 199 1.46 10.98 -13.38
C SER A 199 2.90 10.45 -13.50
N LYS A 200 3.84 11.28 -13.97
CA LYS A 200 5.27 10.93 -14.02
C LYS A 200 5.88 10.69 -12.63
N SER A 201 5.50 11.45 -11.61
CA SER A 201 5.96 11.21 -10.24
C SER A 201 5.48 9.85 -9.74
N PHE A 202 4.20 9.53 -9.92
CA PHE A 202 3.64 8.25 -9.47
C PHE A 202 4.30 7.06 -10.18
N ALA A 203 4.48 7.13 -11.49
CA ALA A 203 5.21 6.10 -12.23
C ALA A 203 6.65 5.93 -11.74
N ARG A 204 7.35 7.02 -11.39
CA ARG A 204 8.71 6.93 -10.81
C ARG A 204 8.72 6.29 -9.42
N GLN A 205 7.75 6.63 -8.57
CA GLN A 205 7.61 6.04 -7.23
C GLN A 205 7.40 4.52 -7.34
N LEU A 206 6.48 4.08 -8.20
CA LEU A 206 6.23 2.65 -8.43
C LEU A 206 7.41 1.92 -9.11
N THR A 207 8.10 2.59 -10.05
CA THR A 207 9.32 2.04 -10.67
C THR A 207 10.43 1.83 -9.64
N ARG A 208 10.47 2.64 -8.57
CA ARG A 208 11.43 2.47 -7.49
C ARG A 208 11.29 1.11 -6.81
N PHE A 209 10.08 0.55 -6.69
CA PHE A 209 9.90 -0.79 -6.13
C PHE A 209 10.52 -1.88 -7.00
N LYS A 210 10.44 -1.74 -8.34
CA LYS A 210 11.16 -2.62 -9.26
C LYS A 210 12.68 -2.53 -9.06
N GLN A 211 13.20 -1.30 -8.89
CA GLN A 211 14.62 -1.07 -8.64
C GLN A 211 15.07 -1.69 -7.30
N GLN A 212 14.29 -1.49 -6.23
CA GLN A 212 14.55 -2.10 -4.93
C GLN A 212 14.53 -3.62 -5.02
N SER A 213 13.54 -4.21 -5.70
CA SER A 213 13.49 -5.66 -5.89
C SER A 213 14.74 -6.20 -6.61
N SER A 214 15.15 -5.55 -7.71
CA SER A 214 16.38 -5.94 -8.43
C SER A 214 17.65 -5.79 -7.59
N GLN A 215 17.72 -4.76 -6.75
CA GLN A 215 18.92 -4.46 -5.95
C GLN A 215 19.04 -5.33 -4.69
N PHE A 216 17.92 -5.61 -4.03
CA PHE A 216 17.90 -6.20 -2.69
C PHE A 216 17.29 -7.59 -2.66
N LEU A 217 16.36 -7.92 -3.55
CA LEU A 217 15.52 -9.14 -3.47
C LEU A 217 15.73 -10.09 -4.66
N GLY A 218 16.89 -10.03 -5.32
CA GLY A 218 17.22 -10.92 -6.43
C GLY A 218 16.26 -10.79 -7.63
N ALA A 219 15.72 -9.58 -7.87
CA ALA A 219 14.74 -9.32 -8.92
C ALA A 219 13.43 -10.12 -8.78
N ALA A 220 12.99 -10.36 -7.54
CA ALA A 220 11.66 -10.91 -7.25
C ALA A 220 10.54 -10.13 -7.98
N PRO A 221 9.45 -10.79 -8.40
CA PRO A 221 8.27 -10.10 -8.91
C PRO A 221 7.78 -9.05 -7.91
N VAL A 222 7.34 -7.90 -8.42
CA VAL A 222 6.76 -6.83 -7.59
C VAL A 222 5.25 -6.84 -7.75
N PHE A 223 4.57 -6.89 -6.62
CA PHE A 223 3.12 -6.81 -6.49
C PHE A 223 2.80 -5.71 -5.50
N VAL A 224 2.00 -4.71 -5.86
CA VAL A 224 1.67 -3.63 -4.92
C VAL A 224 0.64 -4.14 -3.93
N GLY A 225 1.06 -4.46 -2.70
CA GLY A 225 0.25 -5.11 -1.67
C GLY A 225 -0.97 -4.29 -1.27
N GLU A 226 -0.84 -2.96 -1.31
CA GLU A 226 -1.96 -2.06 -1.07
C GLU A 226 -1.91 -0.83 -1.96
N ILE A 227 -3.08 -0.46 -2.47
CA ILE A 227 -3.34 0.80 -3.16
C ILE A 227 -4.80 1.20 -2.97
N GLY A 228 -5.08 2.48 -2.85
CA GLY A 228 -6.47 2.91 -2.71
C GLY A 228 -6.60 4.40 -2.46
N ILE A 229 -7.82 4.79 -2.06
CA ILE A 229 -8.13 6.15 -1.64
C ILE A 229 -9.12 6.13 -0.47
N PRO A 230 -9.04 7.08 0.46
CA PRO A 230 -10.15 7.35 1.38
C PRO A 230 -11.37 7.82 0.58
N PHE A 231 -12.56 7.28 0.88
CA PHE A 231 -13.83 7.69 0.28
C PHE A 231 -14.45 8.91 0.99
N ASP A 232 -14.03 9.19 2.22
CA ASP A 232 -14.50 10.32 3.04
C ASP A 232 -13.90 11.69 2.64
N LEU A 233 -13.43 11.80 1.38
CA LEU A 233 -12.81 12.99 0.82
C LEU A 233 -13.65 14.26 1.04
N GLN A 234 -12.95 15.39 1.21
CA GLN A 234 -13.54 16.72 1.29
C GLN A 234 -14.63 16.78 2.37
N HIS A 235 -14.32 16.26 3.56
CA HIS A 235 -15.24 16.18 4.70
C HIS A 235 -16.53 15.43 4.37
N LYS A 236 -16.41 14.23 3.78
CA LYS A 236 -17.57 13.37 3.44
C LYS A 236 -18.57 14.03 2.48
N LYS A 237 -18.11 14.93 1.59
CA LYS A 237 -19.00 15.69 0.69
C LYS A 237 -19.87 14.78 -0.17
N ALA A 238 -19.29 13.72 -0.73
CA ALA A 238 -19.98 12.77 -1.60
C ALA A 238 -21.17 12.08 -0.90
N TYR A 239 -21.12 11.90 0.43
CA TYR A 239 -22.18 11.20 1.17
C TYR A 239 -23.43 12.04 1.31
N ARG A 240 -23.28 13.37 1.29
CA ARG A 240 -24.40 14.32 1.30
C ARG A 240 -24.96 14.58 -0.09
N THR A 241 -24.12 14.52 -1.13
CA THR A 241 -24.51 14.91 -2.49
C THR A 241 -24.81 13.73 -3.41
N GLY A 242 -24.41 12.51 -3.04
CA GLY A 242 -24.40 11.34 -3.92
C GLY A 242 -23.36 11.41 -5.05
N ASN A 243 -22.54 12.47 -5.12
CA ASN A 243 -21.58 12.66 -6.20
C ASN A 243 -20.18 12.21 -5.78
N PHE A 244 -19.74 11.08 -6.34
CA PHE A 244 -18.45 10.44 -6.10
C PHE A 244 -17.39 10.75 -7.17
N ASP A 245 -17.58 11.78 -7.99
CA ASP A 245 -16.66 12.12 -9.09
C ASP A 245 -15.21 12.31 -8.64
N GLN A 246 -14.98 12.86 -7.44
CA GLN A 246 -13.63 13.09 -6.93
C GLN A 246 -12.94 11.77 -6.56
N GLN A 247 -13.69 10.86 -5.94
CA GLN A 247 -13.25 9.52 -5.58
C GLN A 247 -12.94 8.71 -6.85
N ILE A 248 -13.81 8.76 -7.86
CA ILE A 248 -13.60 8.13 -9.17
C ILE A 248 -12.31 8.65 -9.80
N LYS A 249 -12.10 9.97 -9.84
CA LYS A 249 -10.89 10.59 -10.44
C LYS A 249 -9.62 10.25 -9.67
N ALA A 250 -9.66 10.26 -8.34
CA ALA A 250 -8.51 9.93 -7.50
C ALA A 250 -8.13 8.44 -7.62
N MET A 251 -9.12 7.55 -7.62
CA MET A 251 -8.92 6.12 -7.83
C MET A 251 -8.37 5.84 -9.24
N ASP A 252 -8.95 6.45 -10.29
CA ASP A 252 -8.49 6.28 -11.67
C ASP A 252 -7.04 6.76 -11.84
N ARG A 253 -6.68 7.89 -11.21
CA ARG A 253 -5.29 8.39 -11.23
C ARG A 253 -4.31 7.38 -10.60
N SER A 254 -4.70 6.75 -9.50
CA SER A 254 -3.87 5.78 -8.78
C SER A 254 -3.70 4.49 -9.58
N LEU A 255 -4.80 3.95 -10.13
CA LEU A 255 -4.76 2.73 -10.94
C LEU A 255 -4.03 2.91 -12.27
N ARG A 256 -4.07 4.11 -12.88
CA ARG A 256 -3.24 4.42 -14.05
C ARG A 256 -1.74 4.38 -13.75
N ALA A 257 -1.31 4.64 -12.51
CA ALA A 257 0.09 4.55 -12.16
C ALA A 257 0.58 3.09 -12.19
N LEU A 258 -0.27 2.13 -11.79
CA LEU A 258 0.01 0.70 -11.96
C LEU A 258 0.13 0.34 -13.45
N GLU A 259 -0.81 0.81 -14.28
CA GLU A 259 -0.79 0.61 -15.73
C GLU A 259 0.48 1.18 -16.39
N ASP A 260 0.85 2.42 -16.06
CA ASP A 260 2.06 3.11 -16.54
C ASP A 260 3.35 2.36 -16.18
N THR A 261 3.31 1.49 -15.16
CA THR A 261 4.44 0.69 -14.70
C THR A 261 4.26 -0.81 -14.92
N LEU A 262 3.16 -1.26 -15.52
CA LEU A 262 2.82 -2.68 -15.68
C LEU A 262 2.92 -3.49 -14.38
N LEU A 263 2.66 -2.84 -13.24
CA LEU A 263 2.57 -3.51 -11.94
C LEU A 263 1.15 -4.00 -11.71
N SER A 264 1.04 -5.14 -11.02
CA SER A 264 -0.21 -5.58 -10.42
C SER A 264 -0.30 -5.08 -8.98
N GLY A 265 -1.49 -5.06 -8.41
CA GLY A 265 -1.67 -4.76 -7.00
C GLY A 265 -3.07 -5.05 -6.48
N THR A 266 -3.22 -4.90 -5.17
CA THR A 266 -4.46 -5.13 -4.43
C THR A 266 -5.04 -3.83 -3.91
N LEU A 267 -6.34 -3.64 -4.17
CA LEU A 267 -7.06 -2.50 -3.63
C LEU A 267 -7.27 -2.68 -2.12
N TRP A 268 -6.85 -1.69 -1.34
CA TRP A 268 -7.27 -1.54 0.05
C TRP A 268 -8.57 -0.74 0.07
N ASN A 269 -9.72 -1.34 0.40
CA ASN A 269 -9.95 -2.75 0.71
C ASN A 269 -11.39 -3.16 0.32
N TYR A 270 -11.82 -4.37 0.70
CA TYR A 270 -13.23 -4.77 0.67
C TYR A 270 -13.68 -5.14 2.09
N THR A 271 -14.55 -4.30 2.66
CA THR A 271 -15.09 -4.47 4.01
C THR A 271 -16.61 -4.59 3.90
N ALA A 272 -17.12 -5.81 4.11
CA ALA A 272 -18.50 -6.16 3.79
C ALA A 272 -19.55 -5.46 4.65
N ASP A 273 -19.16 -4.86 5.78
CA ASP A 273 -19.98 -4.11 6.72
C ASP A 273 -19.61 -2.62 6.77
N ASN A 274 -18.82 -2.14 5.80
CA ASN A 274 -18.45 -0.73 5.72
C ASN A 274 -19.70 0.18 5.64
N THR A 275 -19.69 1.29 6.37
CA THR A 275 -20.71 2.35 6.29
C THR A 275 -20.08 3.72 6.05
N ASN A 276 -20.84 4.67 5.53
CA ASN A 276 -20.40 6.04 5.32
C ASN A 276 -20.16 6.80 6.66
N LEU A 277 -20.78 6.32 7.74
CA LEU A 277 -20.66 6.93 9.06
C LEU A 277 -19.33 6.56 9.73
N HIS A 278 -19.02 5.27 9.82
CA HIS A 278 -17.88 4.77 10.59
C HIS A 278 -16.79 4.13 9.73
N GLY A 279 -16.95 4.07 8.40
CA GLY A 279 -16.01 3.39 7.53
C GLY A 279 -16.02 1.89 7.79
N ASP A 280 -14.85 1.32 8.05
CA ASP A 280 -14.59 -0.09 8.26
C ASP A 280 -15.10 -0.69 9.59
N GLN A 281 -15.77 0.12 10.44
CA GLN A 281 -16.24 -0.26 11.78
C GLN A 281 -15.15 -0.63 12.79
N TRP A 282 -13.88 -0.46 12.45
CA TRP A 282 -12.76 -0.91 13.28
C TRP A 282 -11.93 0.26 13.81
N ASN A 283 -11.22 0.97 12.94
CA ASN A 283 -10.36 2.09 13.32
C ASN A 283 -10.85 3.43 12.72
N GLY A 284 -11.95 3.40 11.95
CA GLY A 284 -12.54 4.58 11.33
C GLY A 284 -11.98 4.89 9.94
N GLU A 285 -11.18 3.99 9.37
CA GLU A 285 -10.75 4.05 7.98
C GLU A 285 -11.94 3.85 7.04
N ASP A 286 -11.95 4.61 5.95
CA ASP A 286 -13.03 4.55 4.96
C ASP A 286 -12.45 4.38 3.56
N LEU A 287 -11.67 3.32 3.36
CA LEU A 287 -10.99 3.02 2.09
C LEU A 287 -11.73 1.98 1.24
N SER A 288 -12.75 1.31 1.79
CA SER A 288 -13.35 0.17 1.12
C SER A 288 -13.97 0.52 -0.24
N ILE A 289 -13.83 -0.34 -1.25
CA ILE A 289 -14.59 -0.17 -2.49
C ILE A 289 -16.09 -0.51 -2.34
N PHE A 290 -16.55 -0.88 -1.15
CA PHE A 290 -17.94 -1.20 -0.86
C PHE A 290 -18.46 -0.37 0.32
N SER A 291 -19.77 -0.08 0.32
CA SER A 291 -20.49 0.46 1.48
C SER A 291 -21.93 -0.05 1.47
N ARG A 292 -22.43 -0.49 2.63
CA ARG A 292 -23.82 -0.92 2.79
C ARG A 292 -24.81 0.19 2.48
N ASP A 293 -24.45 1.43 2.79
CA ASP A 293 -25.29 2.60 2.49
C ASP A 293 -25.47 2.85 0.99
N ALA A 294 -24.54 2.35 0.16
CA ALA A 294 -24.64 2.44 -1.29
C ALA A 294 -25.35 1.22 -1.93
N GLN A 295 -25.72 0.20 -1.13
CA GLN A 295 -26.32 -1.04 -1.61
C GLN A 295 -27.85 -0.94 -1.72
N THR A 296 -28.32 -0.20 -2.72
CA THR A 296 -29.76 -0.01 -2.96
C THR A 296 -30.48 -1.18 -3.63
N ARG A 297 -29.74 -2.12 -4.24
CA ARG A 297 -30.27 -3.28 -4.97
C ARG A 297 -29.40 -4.51 -4.72
N PRO A 298 -29.62 -5.29 -3.65
CA PRO A 298 -28.74 -6.40 -3.27
C PRO A 298 -28.52 -7.48 -4.34
N GLN A 299 -29.45 -7.63 -5.29
CA GLN A 299 -29.34 -8.59 -6.39
C GLN A 299 -28.39 -8.13 -7.51
N ASP A 300 -28.08 -6.84 -7.57
CA ASP A 300 -27.09 -6.28 -8.50
C ASP A 300 -25.71 -6.38 -7.86
N ILE A 301 -24.81 -7.16 -8.49
CA ILE A 301 -23.45 -7.38 -8.01
C ILE A 301 -22.62 -6.09 -7.87
N HIS A 302 -23.04 -5.01 -8.55
CA HIS A 302 -22.41 -3.70 -8.49
C HIS A 302 -23.04 -2.79 -7.44
N SER A 303 -24.16 -3.20 -6.82
CA SER A 303 -24.80 -2.40 -5.78
C SER A 303 -23.96 -2.36 -4.51
N GLY A 304 -23.78 -1.18 -3.93
CA GLY A 304 -22.87 -0.94 -2.82
C GLY A 304 -21.44 -0.64 -3.25
N GLY A 305 -21.08 -0.91 -4.50
CA GLY A 305 -19.75 -0.60 -5.01
C GLY A 305 -19.51 0.91 -5.16
N ARG A 306 -18.31 1.34 -4.78
CA ARG A 306 -17.86 2.73 -4.78
C ARG A 306 -16.73 2.89 -5.79
N ALA A 307 -16.77 3.98 -6.56
CA ALA A 307 -15.82 4.27 -7.64
C ALA A 307 -15.63 3.14 -8.67
N LEU A 308 -16.65 2.29 -8.91
CA LEU A 308 -16.56 1.16 -9.85
C LEU A 308 -16.17 1.56 -11.27
N GLN A 309 -16.51 2.78 -11.71
CA GLN A 309 -16.04 3.32 -12.99
C GLN A 309 -14.52 3.33 -13.10
N ALA A 310 -13.81 3.57 -12.00
CA ALA A 310 -12.36 3.53 -11.95
C ALA A 310 -11.82 2.14 -11.64
N VAL A 311 -12.49 1.36 -10.79
CA VAL A 311 -12.03 0.05 -10.27
C VAL A 311 -12.24 -1.10 -11.26
N VAL A 312 -13.40 -1.17 -11.90
CA VAL A 312 -13.76 -2.27 -12.81
C VAL A 312 -13.20 -1.97 -14.20
N ARG A 313 -11.94 -2.33 -14.46
CA ARG A 313 -11.19 -1.94 -15.66
C ARG A 313 -10.89 -3.13 -16.56
N ALA A 314 -10.65 -2.86 -17.84
CA ALA A 314 -10.07 -3.84 -18.75
C ALA A 314 -8.58 -4.03 -18.46
N TYR A 315 -8.10 -5.28 -18.47
CA TYR A 315 -6.68 -5.60 -18.28
C TYR A 315 -6.32 -6.95 -18.90
N ALA A 316 -5.04 -7.17 -19.19
CA ALA A 316 -4.53 -8.47 -19.61
C ALA A 316 -4.32 -9.37 -18.38
N ARG A 317 -5.04 -10.50 -18.33
CA ARG A 317 -5.01 -11.45 -17.20
C ARG A 317 -3.84 -12.44 -17.31
N ALA A 318 -3.61 -12.93 -18.52
CA ALA A 318 -2.49 -13.80 -18.85
C ALA A 318 -1.97 -13.42 -20.24
N VAL A 319 -0.66 -13.38 -20.42
CA VAL A 319 -0.04 -12.85 -21.64
C VAL A 319 0.94 -13.89 -22.16
N ALA A 320 0.85 -14.20 -23.45
CA ALA A 320 1.75 -15.13 -24.12
C ALA A 320 3.13 -14.48 -24.42
N GLY A 321 3.73 -13.85 -23.41
CA GLY A 321 5.01 -13.16 -23.52
C GLY A 321 5.14 -11.97 -22.57
N GLU A 322 5.92 -10.97 -22.96
CA GLU A 322 6.26 -9.79 -22.16
C GLU A 322 5.29 -8.63 -22.44
N PRO A 323 4.52 -8.17 -21.44
CA PRO A 323 3.75 -6.94 -21.55
C PRO A 323 4.69 -5.73 -21.75
N LEU A 324 4.39 -4.88 -22.74
CA LEU A 324 5.17 -3.68 -23.05
C LEU A 324 4.42 -2.40 -22.71
N ARG A 325 3.09 -2.41 -22.82
CA ARG A 325 2.23 -1.30 -22.46
C ARG A 325 0.81 -1.78 -22.16
N MET A 326 0.18 -1.20 -21.15
CA MET A 326 -1.23 -1.39 -20.84
C MET A 326 -1.82 -0.04 -20.42
N ALA A 327 -3.01 0.30 -20.90
CA ALA A 327 -3.69 1.53 -20.50
C ALA A 327 -5.20 1.39 -20.63
N PHE A 328 -5.93 1.86 -19.62
CA PHE A 328 -7.38 1.98 -19.67
C PHE A 328 -7.85 3.42 -19.40
N ASP A 329 -8.53 4.04 -20.36
CA ASP A 329 -9.19 5.33 -20.16
C ASP A 329 -10.61 5.09 -19.65
N ALA A 330 -10.83 5.13 -18.33
CA ALA A 330 -12.13 4.90 -17.71
C ALA A 330 -13.24 5.89 -18.15
N ARG A 331 -12.89 7.06 -18.69
CA ARG A 331 -13.87 8.03 -19.18
C ARG A 331 -14.29 7.69 -20.61
N ARG A 332 -13.33 7.38 -21.48
CA ARG A 332 -13.61 7.01 -22.88
C ARG A 332 -13.95 5.53 -23.05
N ARG A 333 -13.67 4.72 -22.02
CA ARG A 333 -13.79 3.26 -21.98
C ARG A 333 -12.94 2.60 -23.06
N VAL A 334 -11.75 3.15 -23.28
CA VAL A 334 -10.79 2.68 -24.29
C VAL A 334 -9.68 1.91 -23.58
N PHE A 335 -9.47 0.67 -23.98
CA PHE A 335 -8.36 -0.17 -23.53
C PHE A 335 -7.33 -0.30 -24.65
N GLN A 336 -6.06 -0.22 -24.29
CA GLN A 336 -4.94 -0.41 -25.20
C GLN A 336 -3.91 -1.31 -24.54
N PHE A 337 -3.43 -2.30 -25.29
CA PHE A 337 -2.45 -3.26 -24.83
C PHE A 337 -1.42 -3.57 -25.92
N GLU A 338 -0.18 -3.74 -25.50
CA GLU A 338 0.95 -4.07 -26.35
C GLU A 338 1.83 -5.07 -25.62
N PHE A 339 2.23 -6.14 -26.31
CA PHE A 339 3.13 -7.15 -25.77
C PHE A 339 4.04 -7.71 -26.85
N ARG A 340 5.18 -8.25 -26.41
CA ARG A 340 6.08 -9.06 -27.23
C ARG A 340 5.84 -10.52 -26.92
N HIS A 341 5.61 -11.35 -27.93
CA HIS A 341 5.33 -12.75 -27.65
C HIS A 341 6.59 -13.52 -27.22
N ASP A 342 6.40 -14.60 -26.47
CA ASP A 342 7.43 -15.62 -26.25
C ASP A 342 7.03 -16.86 -27.07
N ALA A 343 7.86 -17.24 -28.05
CA ALA A 343 7.60 -18.36 -28.94
C ALA A 343 7.49 -19.72 -28.23
N LYS A 344 7.91 -19.82 -26.97
CA LYS A 344 7.74 -21.02 -26.14
C LYS A 344 6.33 -21.14 -25.55
N ILE A 345 5.55 -20.06 -25.53
CA ILE A 345 4.19 -20.04 -24.98
C ILE A 345 3.20 -20.26 -26.12
N THR A 346 2.49 -21.40 -26.07
CA THR A 346 1.46 -21.75 -27.06
C THR A 346 0.05 -21.40 -26.60
N ALA A 347 -0.12 -21.09 -25.30
CA ALA A 347 -1.38 -20.61 -24.75
C ALA A 347 -1.69 -19.20 -25.27
N PRO A 348 -2.97 -18.83 -25.45
CA PRO A 348 -3.34 -17.50 -25.91
C PRO A 348 -3.12 -16.42 -24.86
N THR A 349 -3.12 -15.17 -25.31
CA THR A 349 -3.26 -14.02 -24.42
C THR A 349 -4.73 -13.87 -24.02
N GLU A 350 -4.98 -13.76 -22.71
CA GLU A 350 -6.30 -13.63 -22.12
C GLU A 350 -6.51 -12.23 -21.54
N LEU A 351 -7.59 -11.55 -21.91
CA LEU A 351 -7.92 -10.21 -21.45
C LEU A 351 -9.29 -10.17 -20.77
N PHE A 352 -9.37 -9.54 -19.60
CA PHE A 352 -10.63 -9.22 -18.96
C PHE A 352 -11.22 -7.96 -19.57
N LEU A 353 -12.44 -8.04 -20.11
CA LEU A 353 -13.18 -6.93 -20.71
C LEU A 353 -14.55 -6.80 -20.02
N PRO A 354 -14.66 -5.99 -18.95
CA PRO A 354 -15.85 -5.98 -18.11
C PRO A 354 -17.10 -5.43 -18.81
N ASN A 355 -18.22 -6.15 -18.69
CA ASN A 355 -19.53 -5.70 -19.16
C ASN A 355 -19.96 -4.38 -18.48
N TYR A 356 -19.47 -4.13 -17.27
CA TYR A 356 -19.67 -2.85 -16.57
C TYR A 356 -19.21 -1.66 -17.43
N GLN A 357 -18.05 -1.77 -18.08
CA GLN A 357 -17.53 -0.74 -18.98
C GLN A 357 -18.22 -0.80 -20.34
N TYR A 358 -18.56 -2.01 -20.78
CA TYR A 358 -19.07 -2.27 -22.12
C TYR A 358 -20.48 -2.88 -22.10
N PRO A 359 -21.52 -2.19 -21.60
CA PRO A 359 -22.84 -2.80 -21.42
C PRO A 359 -23.52 -3.15 -22.75
N ARG A 360 -23.14 -2.49 -23.84
CA ARG A 360 -23.66 -2.74 -25.21
C ARG A 360 -22.66 -3.46 -26.11
N GLY A 361 -21.68 -4.15 -25.53
CA GLY A 361 -20.56 -4.73 -26.27
C GLY A 361 -19.42 -3.72 -26.53
N TYR A 362 -18.48 -4.13 -27.38
CA TYR A 362 -17.26 -3.40 -27.72
C TYR A 362 -16.74 -3.82 -29.09
N SER A 363 -15.89 -2.98 -29.69
CA SER A 363 -15.14 -3.27 -30.91
C SER A 363 -13.68 -3.57 -30.57
N VAL A 364 -13.11 -4.59 -31.20
CA VAL A 364 -11.71 -5.02 -31.00
C VAL A 364 -10.94 -4.80 -32.29
N GLN A 365 -9.80 -4.14 -32.15
CA GLN A 365 -8.79 -3.97 -33.20
C GLN A 365 -7.52 -4.68 -32.75
N VAL A 366 -7.02 -5.60 -33.57
CA VAL A 366 -5.77 -6.32 -33.33
C VAL A 366 -4.79 -6.05 -34.47
N SER A 367 -3.48 -6.08 -34.20
CA SER A 367 -2.45 -5.94 -35.24
C SER A 367 -2.45 -7.10 -36.23
N ASP A 368 -2.77 -8.30 -35.74
CA ASP A 368 -2.65 -9.55 -36.46
C ASP A 368 -3.49 -10.63 -35.76
N GLY A 369 -3.43 -11.87 -36.25
CA GLY A 369 -3.99 -13.01 -35.54
C GLY A 369 -5.51 -13.05 -35.53
N THR A 370 -6.05 -13.76 -34.55
CA THR A 370 -7.49 -13.95 -34.36
C THR A 370 -7.87 -13.78 -32.89
N TYR A 371 -9.14 -13.51 -32.63
CA TYR A 371 -9.64 -13.42 -31.27
C TYR A 371 -11.05 -13.98 -31.14
N GLU A 372 -11.37 -14.38 -29.92
CA GLU A 372 -12.69 -14.85 -29.51
C GLU A 372 -13.20 -14.01 -28.34
N ILE A 373 -14.49 -13.68 -28.36
CA ILE A 373 -15.14 -12.87 -27.34
C ILE A 373 -16.11 -13.75 -26.54
N ASP A 374 -15.89 -13.85 -25.23
CA ASP A 374 -16.79 -14.50 -24.28
C ASP A 374 -17.37 -13.43 -23.35
N ARG A 375 -18.58 -12.95 -23.66
CA ARG A 375 -19.27 -11.90 -22.90
C ARG A 375 -19.76 -12.35 -21.53
N GLU A 376 -20.02 -13.63 -21.37
CA GLU A 376 -20.51 -14.20 -20.11
C GLU A 376 -19.37 -14.24 -19.09
N ARG A 377 -18.21 -14.75 -19.51
CA ARG A 377 -17.00 -14.75 -18.69
C ARG A 377 -16.25 -13.42 -18.67
N GLN A 378 -16.71 -12.44 -19.46
CA GLN A 378 -16.08 -11.12 -19.62
C GLN A 378 -14.63 -11.23 -20.12
N MET A 379 -14.39 -12.13 -21.07
CA MET A 379 -13.07 -12.46 -21.57
C MET A 379 -12.93 -12.21 -23.07
N LEU A 380 -11.72 -11.82 -23.47
CA LEU A 380 -11.24 -11.91 -24.84
C LEU A 380 -10.01 -12.81 -24.88
N VAL A 381 -10.04 -13.80 -25.74
CA VAL A 381 -8.92 -14.72 -25.99
C VAL A 381 -8.28 -14.34 -27.31
N TYR A 382 -7.00 -14.03 -27.30
CA TYR A 382 -6.25 -13.55 -28.47
C TYR A 382 -5.14 -14.51 -28.85
N HIS A 383 -5.15 -14.95 -30.11
CA HIS A 383 -4.12 -15.76 -30.72
C HIS A 383 -3.35 -14.90 -31.73
N HIS A 384 -2.14 -14.49 -31.35
CA HIS A 384 -1.26 -13.76 -32.25
C HIS A 384 -0.67 -14.67 -33.34
N THR A 385 -0.19 -14.07 -34.42
CA THR A 385 0.66 -14.77 -35.40
C THR A 385 2.12 -14.71 -34.96
N THR A 386 2.99 -15.42 -35.66
CA THR A 386 4.44 -15.35 -35.48
C THR A 386 5.13 -14.50 -36.56
N LEU A 387 4.36 -13.73 -37.35
CA LEU A 387 4.89 -12.88 -38.42
C LEU A 387 5.50 -11.57 -37.89
N TYR A 388 5.13 -11.19 -36.68
CA TYR A 388 5.59 -9.99 -36.00
C TYR A 388 6.00 -10.35 -34.57
N ASP A 389 7.01 -9.66 -34.04
CA ASP A 389 7.46 -9.87 -32.66
C ASP A 389 6.54 -9.17 -31.65
N MET A 390 5.87 -8.10 -32.07
CA MET A 390 5.06 -7.23 -31.22
C MET A 390 3.62 -7.16 -31.70
N HIS A 391 2.71 -7.23 -30.74
CA HIS A 391 1.27 -7.28 -31.01
C HIS A 391 0.55 -6.18 -30.26
N THR A 392 -0.47 -5.60 -30.88
CA THR A 392 -1.29 -4.56 -30.28
C THR A 392 -2.76 -4.95 -30.29
N ILE A 393 -3.45 -4.63 -29.20
CA ILE A 393 -4.89 -4.80 -29.04
C ILE A 393 -5.48 -3.47 -28.59
N ARG A 394 -6.54 -3.03 -29.25
CA ARG A 394 -7.31 -1.85 -28.87
C ARG A 394 -8.78 -2.18 -28.81
N VAL A 395 -9.40 -1.90 -27.66
CA VAL A 395 -10.83 -2.13 -27.42
C VAL A 395 -11.52 -0.79 -27.17
N THR A 396 -12.63 -0.56 -27.87
CA THR A 396 -13.44 0.66 -27.74
C THR A 396 -14.92 0.32 -27.59
N PRO A 397 -15.74 1.22 -27.03
CA PRO A 397 -17.19 1.09 -27.16
C PRO A 397 -17.60 1.03 -28.64
N PRO A 398 -18.79 0.46 -28.94
CA PRO A 398 -19.38 0.56 -30.27
C PRO A 398 -19.58 2.03 -30.66
N ALA A 399 -19.50 2.28 -31.97
CA ALA A 399 -19.63 3.61 -32.57
C ALA A 399 -20.98 4.28 -32.26
#